data_AF-A0A967LSN5-F1
#
_entry.id   AF-A0A967LSN5-F1
#
_cell.length_a   1.000
_cell.length_b   1.000
_cell.length_c   1.000
_cell.angle_alpha   90.00
_cell.angle_beta   90.00
_cell.angle_gamma   90.00
#
_symmetry.space_group_name_H-M   'P 1'
#
loop_
_entity.id
_entity.type
_entity.pdbx_description
1 polymer ?
#
loop_
_entity_poly.entity_id
_entity_poly.type
_entity_poly.pdbx_seq_one_letter_code
_entity_poly.pdbx_strand_id
1 'polypeptide(L)'
;KGIRLVTRPDAFGEPDPEFESLRERLGDEDLTPEERARFWELHAARSRQILDIPLDELFELKEPEGKIPRHARVMDSVTCEGCSEQVMETRTRRFEGKTLCIPCFHQLEQR
;
A
#
# COMPACT_ATOMS: atom_id res chain seq x y z
N LYS A 1 -16.75 5.45 13.92
CA LYS A 1 -15.72 5.19 14.95
C LYS A 1 -14.56 4.48 14.25
N GLY A 2 -13.33 4.75 14.64
CA GLY A 2 -12.14 4.15 14.04
C GLY A 2 -11.17 3.76 15.13
N ILE A 3 -10.26 2.84 14.81
CA ILE A 3 -9.19 2.39 15.68
C ILE A 3 -7.88 2.46 14.89
N ARG A 4 -6.77 2.74 15.57
CA ARG A 4 -5.44 2.59 15.01
C ARG A 4 -4.85 1.30 15.57
N LEU A 5 -4.65 0.31 14.71
CA LEU A 5 -3.94 -0.92 15.05
C LEU A 5 -2.46 -0.74 14.73
N VAL A 6 -1.60 -1.02 15.70
CA VAL A 6 -0.15 -0.97 15.54
C VAL A 6 0.41 -2.33 15.88
N THR A 7 1.14 -2.95 14.96
CA THR A 7 1.89 -4.18 15.25
C THR A 7 2.96 -3.89 16.29
N ARG A 8 3.05 -4.72 17.32
CA ARG A 8 4.08 -4.56 18.35
C ARG A 8 5.48 -4.87 17.76
N PRO A 9 6.56 -4.22 18.21
CA PRO A 9 7.90 -4.48 17.72
C PRO A 9 8.34 -5.95 17.88
N ASP A 10 7.82 -6.63 18.90
CA ASP A 10 8.12 -8.00 19.30
C ASP A 10 7.03 -9.01 18.90
N ALA A 11 6.00 -8.58 18.16
CA ALA A 11 4.79 -9.36 17.85
C ALA A 11 5.08 -10.74 17.24
N PHE A 12 6.16 -10.86 16.47
CA PHE A 12 6.45 -12.06 15.70
C PHE A 12 7.57 -12.90 16.30
N GLY A 13 8.23 -12.49 17.37
CA GLY A 13 9.39 -13.20 17.91
C GLY A 13 10.58 -13.27 16.92
N GLU A 14 11.56 -14.13 17.22
CA GLU A 14 12.78 -14.24 16.42
C GLU A 14 12.53 -14.92 15.06
N PRO A 15 13.06 -14.37 13.95
CA PRO A 15 12.98 -15.01 12.64
C PRO A 15 13.78 -16.32 12.60
N ASP A 16 13.25 -17.32 11.89
CA ASP A 16 13.99 -18.54 11.57
C ASP A 16 15.06 -18.23 10.48
N PRO A 17 16.36 -18.42 10.75
CA PRO A 17 17.42 -18.12 9.78
C PRO A 17 17.33 -18.93 8.48
N GLU A 18 16.82 -20.17 8.54
CA GLU A 18 16.61 -20.99 7.35
C GLU A 18 15.51 -20.40 6.48
N PHE A 19 14.40 -19.99 7.11
CA PHE A 19 13.29 -19.34 6.44
C PHE A 19 13.72 -18.04 5.75
N GLU A 20 14.49 -17.19 6.44
CA GLU A 20 14.99 -15.93 5.86
C GLU A 20 15.92 -16.18 4.67
N SER A 21 16.87 -17.10 4.81
CA SER A 21 17.79 -17.44 3.72
C SER A 21 17.05 -17.96 2.48
N LEU A 22 16.06 -18.84 2.65
CA LEU A 22 15.26 -19.34 1.54
C LEU A 22 14.34 -18.26 0.95
N ARG A 23 13.79 -17.37 1.78
CA ARG A 23 12.95 -16.25 1.35
C ARG A 23 13.72 -15.31 0.42
N GLU A 24 14.97 -15.01 0.75
CA GLU A 24 15.85 -14.15 -0.07
C GLU A 24 16.14 -14.77 -1.44
N ARG A 25 16.29 -16.09 -1.49
CA ARG A 25 16.62 -16.85 -2.71
C ARG A 25 15.43 -17.27 -3.55
N LEU A 26 14.19 -16.95 -3.16
CA LEU A 26 12.97 -17.42 -3.86
C LEU A 26 12.91 -17.06 -5.35
N GLY A 27 13.52 -15.94 -5.70
CA GLY A 27 13.61 -15.41 -7.07
C GLY A 27 14.84 -15.87 -7.84
N ASP A 28 15.75 -16.61 -7.22
CA ASP A 28 16.97 -17.09 -7.87
C ASP A 28 16.64 -18.20 -8.86
N GLU A 29 17.35 -18.20 -9.99
CA GLU A 29 17.17 -19.20 -11.05
C GLU A 29 17.69 -20.58 -10.64
N ASP A 30 18.61 -20.65 -9.69
CA ASP A 30 19.24 -21.88 -9.22
C ASP A 30 18.54 -22.53 -8.01
N LEU A 31 17.42 -21.95 -7.54
CA LEU A 31 16.68 -22.50 -6.41
C LEU A 31 16.04 -23.84 -6.76
N THR A 32 16.45 -24.89 -6.07
CA THR A 32 15.99 -26.25 -6.32
C THR A 32 14.52 -26.45 -5.94
N PRO A 33 13.82 -27.42 -6.56
CA PRO A 33 12.47 -27.80 -6.15
C PRO A 33 12.38 -28.17 -4.66
N GLU A 34 13.41 -28.83 -4.11
CA GLU A 34 13.49 -29.22 -2.71
C GLU A 34 13.59 -27.99 -1.80
N GLU A 35 14.46 -27.03 -2.10
CA GLU A 35 14.56 -25.76 -1.36
C GLU A 35 13.25 -24.96 -1.41
N ARG A 36 12.58 -24.96 -2.57
CA ARG A 36 11.27 -24.31 -2.73
C ARG A 36 10.19 -25.00 -1.89
N ALA A 37 10.16 -26.33 -1.88
CA ALA A 37 9.24 -27.09 -1.04
C ALA A 37 9.50 -26.81 0.45
N ARG A 38 10.78 -26.80 0.86
CA ARG A 38 11.21 -26.50 2.22
C ARG A 38 10.78 -25.10 2.67
N PHE A 39 10.93 -24.10 1.81
CA PHE A 39 10.42 -22.75 2.08
C PHE A 39 8.92 -22.78 2.38
N TRP A 40 8.11 -23.46 1.58
CA TRP A 40 6.67 -23.51 1.77
C TRP A 40 6.26 -24.27 3.03
N GLU A 41 6.98 -25.31 3.42
CA GLU A 41 6.79 -25.99 4.71
C GLU A 41 7.02 -25.04 5.89
N LEU A 42 8.15 -24.32 5.88
CA LEU A 42 8.50 -23.33 6.91
C LEU A 42 7.49 -22.18 6.92
N HIS A 43 7.10 -21.67 5.74
CA HIS A 43 6.09 -20.64 5.59
C HIS A 43 4.75 -21.06 6.21
N ALA A 44 4.31 -22.29 5.95
CA ALA A 44 3.07 -22.82 6.50
C ALA A 44 3.13 -23.00 8.03
N ALA A 45 4.26 -23.52 8.55
CA ALA A 45 4.50 -23.63 9.99
C ALA A 45 4.48 -22.25 10.66
N ARG A 46 5.20 -21.28 10.10
CA ARG A 46 5.24 -19.91 10.58
C ARG A 46 3.89 -19.21 10.54
N SER A 47 3.14 -19.39 9.45
CA SER A 47 1.79 -18.83 9.32
C SER A 47 0.86 -19.35 10.42
N ARG A 48 0.91 -20.65 10.72
CA ARG A 48 0.13 -21.25 11.82
C ARG A 48 0.51 -20.65 13.17
N GLN A 49 1.81 -20.54 13.46
CA GLN A 49 2.27 -19.91 14.70
C GLN A 49 1.69 -18.52 14.86
N ILE A 50 1.75 -17.66 13.83
CA ILE A 50 1.22 -16.29 13.90
C ILE A 50 -0.30 -16.29 14.15
N LEU A 51 -1.05 -17.22 13.55
CA LEU A 51 -2.49 -17.33 13.75
C LEU A 51 -2.88 -17.78 15.16
N ASP A 52 -1.98 -18.48 15.86
CA ASP A 52 -2.19 -18.96 17.22
C ASP A 52 -1.78 -17.92 18.29
N ILE A 53 -1.07 -16.84 17.93
CA ILE A 53 -0.67 -15.78 18.87
C ILE A 53 -1.89 -14.92 19.24
N PRO A 54 -2.12 -14.62 20.54
CA PRO A 54 -3.16 -13.70 20.98
C PRO A 54 -3.06 -12.32 20.33
N LEU A 55 -4.20 -11.72 19.98
CA LEU A 55 -4.23 -10.43 19.26
C LEU A 55 -3.62 -9.28 20.06
N ASP A 56 -3.66 -9.32 21.40
CA ASP A 56 -3.07 -8.32 22.29
C ASP A 56 -1.54 -8.43 22.44
N GLU A 57 -0.99 -9.60 22.11
CA GLU A 57 0.44 -9.82 21.91
C GLU A 57 0.90 -9.38 20.52
N LEU A 58 0.03 -9.44 19.51
CA LEU A 58 0.35 -8.99 18.15
C LEU A 58 0.19 -7.48 17.95
N PHE A 59 -0.87 -6.90 18.52
CA PHE A 59 -1.31 -5.55 18.19
C PHE A 59 -1.60 -4.70 19.44
N GLU A 60 -1.22 -3.44 19.36
CA GLU A 60 -1.65 -2.40 20.28
C GLU A 60 -2.79 -1.60 19.64
N LEU A 61 -3.93 -1.48 20.35
CA LEU A 61 -5.05 -0.63 19.92
C LEU A 61 -4.86 0.79 20.45
N LYS A 62 -4.83 1.77 19.54
CA LYS A 62 -4.72 3.19 19.85
C LYS A 62 -5.91 3.97 19.32
N GLU A 63 -6.13 5.14 19.91
CA GLU A 63 -7.02 6.13 19.32
C GLU A 63 -6.44 6.64 17.99
N PRO A 64 -7.26 6.79 16.94
CA PRO A 64 -6.79 7.37 15.68
C PRO A 64 -6.26 8.78 15.87
N GLU A 65 -5.06 9.05 15.35
CA GLU A 65 -4.53 10.40 15.26
C GLU A 65 -5.24 11.14 14.12
N GLY A 66 -6.05 12.14 14.47
CA GLY A 66 -6.75 12.98 13.50
C GLY A 66 -8.12 12.47 13.06
N LYS A 67 -8.67 13.09 12.02
CA LYS A 67 -10.01 12.77 11.52
C LYS A 67 -9.94 11.56 10.60
N ILE A 68 -10.82 10.58 10.85
CA ILE A 68 -11.04 9.45 9.94
C ILE A 68 -11.37 10.01 8.55
N PRO A 69 -10.71 9.52 7.47
CA PRO A 69 -11.02 9.96 6.12
C PRO A 69 -12.51 9.77 5.81
N ARG A 70 -13.11 10.76 5.14
CA ARG A 70 -14.45 10.60 4.58
C ARG A 70 -14.40 9.57 3.47
N HIS A 71 -15.53 8.92 3.20
CA HIS A 71 -15.65 8.05 2.03
C HIS A 71 -15.22 8.79 0.76
N ALA A 72 -14.51 8.06 -0.11
CA ALA A 72 -14.18 8.55 -1.43
C ALA A 72 -15.49 8.91 -2.16
N ARG A 73 -15.50 10.08 -2.80
CA ARG A 73 -16.62 10.55 -3.60
C ARG A 73 -16.26 10.38 -5.06
N VAL A 74 -17.23 9.96 -5.88
CA VAL A 74 -17.11 10.09 -7.33
C VAL A 74 -17.14 11.58 -7.62
N MET A 75 -16.08 12.05 -8.26
CA MET A 75 -15.94 13.43 -8.70
C MET A 75 -16.27 13.49 -10.18
N ASP A 76 -16.81 14.62 -10.65
CA ASP A 76 -17.18 14.76 -12.05
C ASP A 76 -15.94 14.72 -12.96
N SER A 77 -16.12 14.17 -14.16
CA SER A 77 -15.15 14.28 -15.25
C SER A 77 -15.45 15.54 -16.04
N VAL A 78 -14.44 16.37 -16.25
CA VAL A 78 -14.51 17.57 -17.08
C VAL A 78 -13.51 17.47 -18.22
N THR A 79 -13.86 18.04 -19.37
CA THR A 79 -12.97 18.06 -20.54
C THR A 79 -11.90 19.15 -20.36
N CYS A 80 -10.63 18.79 -20.50
CA CYS A 80 -9.54 19.77 -20.56
C CYS A 80 -9.62 20.59 -21.85
N GLU A 81 -9.62 21.93 -21.75
CA GLU A 81 -9.68 22.83 -22.90
C GLU A 81 -8.33 22.96 -23.66
N GLY A 82 -7.28 22.29 -23.19
CA GLY A 82 -5.96 22.22 -23.84
C GLY A 82 -5.72 20.95 -24.66
N CYS A 83 -6.06 19.77 -24.10
CA CYS A 83 -5.83 18.47 -24.75
C CYS A 83 -7.11 17.70 -25.11
N SER A 84 -8.29 18.19 -24.72
CA SER A 84 -9.60 17.54 -24.95
C SER A 84 -9.82 16.18 -24.25
N GLU A 85 -8.91 15.76 -23.37
CA GLU A 85 -9.09 14.56 -22.56
C GLU A 85 -10.01 14.83 -21.35
N GLN A 86 -10.70 13.79 -20.89
CA GLN A 86 -11.47 13.83 -19.64
C GLN A 86 -10.55 13.77 -18.44
N VAL A 87 -10.71 14.70 -17.50
CA VAL A 87 -9.94 14.79 -16.26
C VAL A 87 -10.89 15.00 -15.08
N MET A 88 -10.58 14.38 -13.95
CA MET A 88 -11.32 14.59 -12.71
C MET A 88 -11.32 16.08 -12.32
N GLU A 89 -12.49 16.64 -11.97
CA GLU A 89 -12.65 18.06 -11.66
C GLU A 89 -11.66 18.57 -10.61
N THR A 90 -11.35 17.78 -9.58
CA THR A 90 -10.39 18.12 -8.52
C THR A 90 -8.93 18.16 -8.98
N ARG A 91 -8.65 17.65 -10.19
CA ARG A 91 -7.33 17.63 -10.83
C ARG A 91 -7.26 18.60 -12.01
N THR A 92 -8.01 19.68 -11.94
CA THR A 92 -7.97 20.78 -12.93
C THR A 92 -7.44 22.07 -12.32
N ARG A 93 -7.09 23.03 -13.18
CA ARG A 93 -6.76 24.41 -12.84
C ARG A 93 -7.54 25.34 -13.75
N ARG A 94 -7.89 26.52 -13.24
CA ARG A 94 -8.48 27.62 -14.03
C ARG A 94 -7.36 28.58 -14.42
N PHE A 95 -7.21 28.84 -15.72
CA PHE A 95 -6.22 29.77 -16.25
C PHE A 95 -6.83 30.50 -17.45
N GLU A 96 -6.81 31.84 -17.43
CA GLU A 96 -7.40 32.69 -18.48
C GLU A 96 -8.82 32.28 -18.89
N GLY A 97 -9.66 31.92 -17.91
CA GLY A 97 -11.04 31.46 -18.13
C GLY A 97 -11.19 29.99 -18.52
N LYS A 98 -10.10 29.31 -18.93
CA LYS A 98 -10.11 27.91 -19.34
C LYS A 98 -9.92 26.94 -18.18
N THR A 99 -10.52 25.77 -18.28
CA THR A 99 -10.31 24.62 -17.41
C THR A 99 -9.28 23.70 -18.04
N LEU A 100 -8.14 23.55 -17.37
CA LEU A 100 -7.01 22.78 -17.87
C LEU A 100 -6.66 21.63 -16.93
N CYS A 101 -6.24 20.50 -17.48
CA CYS A 101 -5.57 19.47 -16.69
C CYS A 101 -4.22 20.01 -16.17
N ILE A 102 -3.72 19.45 -15.07
CA ILE A 102 -2.45 19.87 -14.45
C ILE A 102 -1.28 19.93 -15.47
N PRO A 103 -1.09 18.93 -16.36
CA PRO A 103 -0.05 19.01 -17.40
C PRO A 103 -0.19 20.21 -18.35
N CYS A 104 -1.39 20.44 -18.92
CA CYS A 104 -1.62 21.57 -19.83
C CYS A 104 -1.47 22.93 -19.13
N PHE A 105 -1.87 23.02 -17.86
CA PHE A 105 -1.66 24.23 -17.06
C PHE A 105 -0.16 24.55 -16.90
N HIS A 106 0.66 23.57 -16.52
CA HIS A 106 2.10 23.80 -16.35
C HIS A 106 2.81 24.21 -17.66
N GLN A 107 2.35 23.71 -18.82
CA GLN A 107 2.90 24.13 -20.11
C GLN A 107 2.63 25.60 -20.44
N LEU A 108 1.54 26.18 -19.92
CA LEU A 108 1.17 27.58 -20.15
C LEU A 108 1.72 28.52 -19.08
N GLU A 109 1.73 28.11 -17.80
CA GLU A 109 2.24 28.92 -16.68
C GLU A 109 3.76 29.15 -16.76
N GLN A 110 4.50 28.26 -17.45
CA GLN A 110 5.94 28.41 -17.66
C GLN A 110 6.33 29.37 -18.80
N ARG A 111 5.39 30.15 -19.32
CA ARG A 111 5.61 31.19 -20.34
C ARG A 111 5.45 32.58 -19.75
#